data_AF-A0A9X8BLD0-F1
#
_entry.id   AF-A0A9X8BLD0-F1
#
_cell.length_a   1.000
_cell.length_b   1.000
_cell.length_c   1.000
_cell.angle_alpha   90.00
_cell.angle_beta   90.00
_cell.angle_gamma   90.00
#
_symmetry.space_group_name_H-M   'P 1'
#
loop_
_entity.id
_entity.type
_entity.pdbx_description
1 polymer ?
#
loop_
_entity_poly.entity_id
_entity_poly.type
_entity_poly.pdbx_seq_one_letter_code
_entity_poly.pdbx_strand_id
1 'polypeptide(L)'
;MFDSIVLNRSIDGPSLTVGEIAEALLFYQNVHIVMDTSTLLGLIRSIGHNNVIKLLSLPDIKTTFIEEFLGVYTQESKNGAEHALLSAFISGSDSGAQLKSWKKRLNYMISRQGLTKSETEVFIERFKKLVVIRKLASDHFISGGVISTAKEDLNDEAYISAAARIIVSDLLVGQTPPENLFYKIYNNKDSFLIDTNINFTEINQLNLNRIKTIGETTPASIAAGILGASYGLILAAHYGGDFYTSNTVSEIIQYRNKQILARANINRKELNSFHNIVLEGSPNISSIINEKERSFEEFLELFSRAKKFKSWLKNKSPDKNLVSAYLEEITTTGWLGSGYGKALRYIASTGAGFIGPITGIAVSAIDAFFLDRLSLGWKPNQFINERVKPFIDINGHL
;
A
#
# COMPACT_ATOMS: atom_id res chain seq x y z
N MET A 1 -15.59 11.13 -9.11
CA MET A 1 -14.25 11.37 -8.53
C MET A 1 -14.30 10.88 -7.11
N PHE A 2 -13.27 10.17 -6.67
CA PHE A 2 -13.23 9.57 -5.33
C PHE A 2 -12.85 10.62 -4.27
N ASP A 3 -13.15 10.37 -3.00
CA ASP A 3 -12.98 11.38 -1.94
C ASP A 3 -11.56 11.36 -1.35
N SER A 4 -11.15 10.27 -0.70
CA SER A 4 -9.82 10.10 -0.12
C SER A 4 -9.17 8.75 -0.44
N ILE A 5 -7.85 8.77 -0.64
CA ILE A 5 -6.99 7.58 -0.70
C ILE A 5 -5.81 7.70 0.25
N VAL A 6 -5.46 6.60 0.90
CA VAL A 6 -4.25 6.41 1.68
C VAL A 6 -3.23 5.65 0.82
N LEU A 7 -2.15 6.33 0.45
CA LEU A 7 -1.01 5.73 -0.24
C LEU A 7 0.00 5.24 0.79
N ASN A 8 0.27 3.93 0.80
CA ASN A 8 1.31 3.28 1.60
C ASN A 8 1.91 2.13 0.77
N ARG A 9 3.20 1.82 0.94
CA ARG A 9 3.78 0.60 0.33
C ARG A 9 3.55 -0.62 1.23
N SER A 10 3.39 -1.80 0.65
CA SER A 10 3.50 -3.06 1.39
C SER A 10 4.95 -3.25 1.90
N ILE A 11 5.13 -4.01 3.00
CA ILE A 11 6.42 -4.13 3.70
C ILE A 11 7.54 -4.59 2.76
N ASP A 12 7.26 -5.63 1.97
CA ASP A 12 8.19 -6.23 1.01
C ASP A 12 8.00 -5.68 -0.42
N GLY A 13 7.08 -4.71 -0.60
CA GLY A 13 6.77 -4.07 -1.87
C GLY A 13 7.70 -2.88 -2.20
N PRO A 14 7.75 -2.48 -3.48
CA PRO A 14 8.52 -1.31 -3.91
C PRO A 14 8.08 -0.03 -3.20
N SER A 15 9.00 0.93 -3.07
CA SER A 15 8.67 2.30 -2.64
C SER A 15 7.58 2.91 -3.51
N LEU A 16 6.68 3.71 -2.91
CA LEU A 16 5.72 4.50 -3.67
C LEU A 16 6.47 5.41 -4.66
N THR A 17 6.09 5.28 -5.92
CA THR A 17 6.62 6.05 -7.03
C THR A 17 5.90 7.40 -7.14
N VAL A 18 6.51 8.35 -7.87
CA VAL A 18 5.81 9.61 -8.16
C VAL A 18 4.62 9.39 -9.10
N GLY A 19 4.69 8.40 -10.00
CA GLY A 19 3.61 8.05 -10.90
C GLY A 19 2.32 7.66 -10.18
N GLU A 20 2.40 6.76 -9.18
CA GLU A 20 1.24 6.34 -8.38
C GLU A 20 0.64 7.51 -7.59
N ILE A 21 1.47 8.42 -7.06
CA ILE A 21 1.01 9.62 -6.36
C ILE A 21 0.35 10.62 -7.32
N ALA A 22 0.90 10.80 -8.52
CA ALA A 22 0.36 11.66 -9.56
C ALA A 22 -0.99 11.15 -10.09
N GLU A 23 -1.12 9.84 -10.27
CA GLU A 23 -2.37 9.19 -10.70
C GLU A 23 -3.45 9.28 -9.60
N ALA A 24 -3.11 9.02 -8.34
CA ALA A 24 -3.98 9.26 -7.20
C ALA A 24 -4.45 10.72 -7.11
N LEU A 25 -3.54 11.69 -7.31
CA LEU A 25 -3.86 13.11 -7.38
C LEU A 25 -4.86 13.45 -8.49
N LEU A 26 -4.94 12.69 -9.59
CA LEU A 26 -5.97 12.89 -10.62
C LEU A 26 -7.32 12.32 -10.19
N PHE A 27 -7.37 11.11 -9.63
CA PHE A 27 -8.65 10.42 -9.37
C PHE A 27 -9.32 10.72 -8.01
N TYR A 28 -8.58 11.26 -7.03
CA TYR A 28 -9.07 11.54 -5.67
C TYR A 28 -9.11 13.05 -5.36
N GLN A 29 -9.97 13.47 -4.43
CA GLN A 29 -9.97 14.85 -3.92
C GLN A 29 -8.91 15.09 -2.84
N ASN A 30 -8.59 14.06 -2.05
CA ASN A 30 -7.62 14.09 -0.97
C ASN A 30 -6.66 12.90 -1.10
N VAL A 31 -5.35 13.13 -1.01
CA VAL A 31 -4.33 12.07 -1.02
C VAL A 31 -3.55 12.11 0.28
N HIS A 32 -3.61 11.05 1.07
CA HIS A 32 -2.82 10.91 2.29
C HIS A 32 -1.65 9.96 2.06
N ILE A 33 -0.43 10.50 2.05
CA ILE A 33 0.80 9.71 1.85
C ILE A 33 1.33 9.26 3.20
N VAL A 34 1.39 7.95 3.43
CA VAL A 34 2.16 7.33 4.50
C VAL A 34 3.55 7.05 3.94
N MET A 35 4.49 7.92 4.30
CA MET A 35 5.82 7.97 3.70
C MET A 35 6.87 7.39 4.65
N ASP A 36 7.56 6.34 4.22
CA ASP A 36 8.77 5.86 4.87
C ASP A 36 10.03 6.50 4.29
N THR A 37 11.18 6.24 4.91
CA THR A 37 12.50 6.68 4.42
C THR A 37 12.76 6.20 2.98
N SER A 38 12.43 4.95 2.65
CA SER A 38 12.67 4.37 1.33
C SER A 38 11.88 5.08 0.23
N THR A 39 10.63 5.46 0.53
CA THR A 39 9.77 6.29 -0.33
C THR A 39 10.32 7.68 -0.50
N LEU A 40 10.66 8.36 0.60
CA LEU A 40 11.21 9.73 0.58
C LEU A 40 12.49 9.83 -0.27
N LEU A 41 13.45 8.91 -0.06
CA LEU A 41 14.68 8.90 -0.85
C LEU A 41 14.43 8.47 -2.30
N GLY A 42 13.44 7.61 -2.56
CA GLY A 42 12.98 7.26 -3.91
C GLY A 42 12.46 8.47 -4.68
N LEU A 43 11.58 9.26 -4.06
CA LEU A 43 11.05 10.50 -4.65
C LEU A 43 12.15 11.55 -4.84
N ILE A 44 13.09 11.70 -3.89
CA ILE A 44 14.24 12.62 -4.06
C ILE A 44 15.09 12.23 -5.28
N ARG A 45 15.31 10.92 -5.54
CA ARG A 45 16.03 10.45 -6.74
C ARG A 45 15.21 10.53 -8.03
N SER A 46 13.88 10.44 -7.94
CA SER A 46 12.96 10.44 -9.08
C SER A 46 12.69 11.85 -9.63
N ILE A 47 12.36 12.80 -8.74
CA ILE A 47 11.93 14.16 -9.12
C ILE A 47 12.79 15.29 -8.52
N GLY A 48 13.79 14.97 -7.69
CA GLY A 48 14.63 15.97 -7.05
C GLY A 48 14.00 16.59 -5.80
N HIS A 49 14.85 16.97 -4.85
CA HIS A 49 14.44 17.41 -3.51
C HIS A 49 13.49 18.63 -3.52
N ASN A 50 13.63 19.55 -4.48
CA ASN A 50 12.74 20.71 -4.57
C ASN A 50 11.32 20.33 -5.00
N ASN A 51 11.15 19.37 -5.90
CA ASN A 51 9.84 18.90 -6.34
C ASN A 51 9.15 18.02 -5.30
N VAL A 52 9.91 17.27 -4.49
CA VAL A 52 9.37 16.63 -3.28
C VAL A 52 8.73 17.67 -2.35
N ILE A 53 9.38 18.82 -2.12
CA ILE A 53 8.76 19.89 -1.31
C ILE A 53 7.55 20.54 -2.03
N LYS A 54 7.57 20.71 -3.37
CA LYS A 54 6.39 21.18 -4.12
C LYS A 54 5.20 20.22 -3.91
N LEU A 55 5.40 18.92 -4.15
CA LEU A 55 4.42 17.85 -3.97
C LEU A 55 3.81 17.85 -2.56
N LEU A 56 4.66 17.85 -1.52
CA LEU A 56 4.24 17.87 -0.12
C LEU A 56 3.58 19.18 0.32
N SER A 57 3.65 20.23 -0.50
CA SER A 57 2.98 21.53 -0.27
C SER A 57 1.64 21.68 -1.02
N LEU A 58 1.22 20.69 -1.81
CA LEU A 58 -0.10 20.70 -2.43
C LEU A 58 -1.19 20.60 -1.35
N PRO A 59 -2.20 21.48 -1.33
CA PRO A 59 -3.21 21.51 -0.26
C PRO A 59 -4.14 20.29 -0.24
N ASP A 60 -4.12 19.50 -1.32
CA ASP A 60 -4.88 18.25 -1.47
C ASP A 60 -4.09 17.04 -0.94
N ILE A 61 -2.83 17.25 -0.52
CA ILE A 61 -1.98 16.23 0.10
C ILE A 61 -1.91 16.42 1.62
N LYS A 62 -2.04 15.30 2.32
CA LYS A 62 -1.57 15.14 3.71
C LYS A 62 -0.41 14.15 3.69
N THR A 63 0.58 14.31 4.55
CA THR A 63 1.68 13.34 4.65
C THR A 63 1.97 13.00 6.10
N THR A 64 2.01 11.71 6.39
CA THR A 64 2.54 11.17 7.65
C THR A 64 3.88 10.53 7.35
N PHE A 65 4.94 10.99 8.03
CA PHE A 65 6.27 10.40 7.91
C PHE A 65 6.51 9.40 9.03
N ILE A 66 6.93 8.20 8.66
CA ILE A 66 7.22 7.09 9.58
C ILE A 66 8.65 6.63 9.33
N GLU A 67 9.52 6.86 10.31
CA GLU A 67 10.94 6.43 10.25
C GLU A 67 11.10 4.94 10.59
N GLU A 68 10.11 4.38 11.28
CA GLU A 68 10.04 2.97 11.67
C GLU A 68 9.65 2.08 10.49
N PHE A 69 10.44 1.04 10.21
CA PHE A 69 10.09 -0.07 9.34
C PHE A 69 9.61 -1.27 10.16
N LEU A 70 8.74 -2.07 9.55
CA LEU A 70 8.27 -3.34 10.09
C LEU A 70 9.06 -4.51 9.49
N GLY A 71 9.14 -5.63 10.19
CA GLY A 71 9.71 -6.86 9.66
C GLY A 71 9.65 -8.03 10.63
N VAL A 72 10.31 -9.12 10.24
CA VAL A 72 10.47 -10.33 11.05
C VAL A 72 11.96 -10.55 11.28
N TYR A 73 12.40 -10.43 12.54
CA TYR A 73 13.74 -10.84 12.95
C TYR A 73 13.76 -12.36 13.09
N THR A 74 14.89 -12.97 12.79
CA THR A 74 15.12 -14.41 12.93
C THR A 74 16.43 -14.64 13.66
N GLN A 75 16.43 -15.55 14.62
CA GLN A 75 17.58 -15.92 15.42
C GLN A 75 17.64 -17.44 15.60
N GLU A 76 18.79 -18.03 15.30
CA GLU A 76 19.01 -19.46 15.56
C GLU A 76 19.00 -19.76 17.06
N SER A 77 18.18 -20.74 17.43
CA SER A 77 17.97 -21.22 18.80
C SER A 77 18.21 -22.72 18.85
N LYS A 78 18.28 -23.29 20.07
CA LYS A 78 18.37 -24.74 20.26
C LYS A 78 17.13 -25.49 19.76
N ASN A 79 16.04 -24.77 19.54
CA ASN A 79 14.74 -25.29 19.08
C ASN A 79 14.53 -25.07 17.57
N GLY A 80 15.56 -24.64 16.83
CA GLY A 80 15.46 -24.18 15.43
C GLY A 80 15.45 -22.65 15.33
N ALA A 81 15.01 -22.11 14.19
CA ALA A 81 14.90 -20.67 13.99
C ALA A 81 13.74 -20.08 14.80
N GLU A 82 14.05 -19.18 15.74
CA GLU A 82 13.05 -18.38 16.45
C GLU A 82 12.87 -17.02 15.76
N HIS A 83 11.61 -16.65 15.53
CA HIS A 83 11.22 -15.44 14.81
C HIS A 83 10.56 -14.42 15.73
N ALA A 84 10.63 -13.13 15.42
CA ALA A 84 9.94 -12.08 16.17
C ALA A 84 9.48 -10.93 15.26
N LEU A 85 8.22 -10.48 15.42
CA LEU A 85 7.71 -9.28 14.75
C LEU A 85 8.35 -8.03 15.38
N LEU A 86 8.85 -7.11 14.55
CA LEU A 86 9.56 -5.90 15.01
C LEU A 86 9.09 -4.61 14.33
N SER A 87 9.19 -3.50 15.07
CA SER A 87 9.28 -2.14 14.54
C SER A 87 10.66 -1.59 14.89
N ALA A 88 11.42 -1.12 13.90
CA ALA A 88 12.78 -0.62 14.10
C ALA A 88 13.14 0.52 13.14
N PHE A 89 14.26 1.19 13.38
CA PHE A 89 14.82 2.21 12.49
C PHE A 89 16.35 2.11 12.47
N ILE A 90 16.97 2.44 11.32
CA ILE A 90 18.43 2.41 11.17
C ILE A 90 19.04 3.57 11.96
N SER A 91 19.87 3.26 12.96
CA SER A 91 20.48 4.28 13.84
C SER A 91 22.01 4.37 13.75
N GLY A 92 22.65 3.62 12.86
CA GLY A 92 24.09 3.71 12.61
C GLY A 92 24.49 4.81 11.61
N SER A 93 25.79 5.06 11.54
CA SER A 93 26.47 5.83 10.48
C SER A 93 27.73 5.08 10.07
N ASP A 94 28.39 5.44 8.95
CA ASP A 94 29.55 4.71 8.42
C ASP A 94 30.75 4.71 9.41
N SER A 95 30.77 5.64 10.37
CA SER A 95 31.76 5.71 11.47
C SER A 95 31.39 4.87 12.70
N GLY A 96 30.35 4.04 12.63
CA GLY A 96 29.82 3.26 13.75
C GLY A 96 29.08 4.07 14.82
N ALA A 97 29.02 5.41 14.68
CA ALA A 97 28.40 6.28 15.68
C ALA A 97 26.87 6.23 15.64
N GLN A 98 26.22 6.24 16.82
CA GLN A 98 24.76 6.16 16.94
C GLN A 98 24.07 7.52 16.69
N LEU A 99 23.22 7.57 15.68
CA LEU A 99 22.39 8.71 15.30
C LEU A 99 21.13 8.77 16.17
N LYS A 100 21.27 9.35 17.37
CA LYS A 100 20.27 9.32 18.45
C LYS A 100 18.92 10.01 18.15
N SER A 101 18.80 10.86 17.12
CA SER A 101 17.55 11.56 16.78
C SER A 101 17.16 11.45 15.31
N TRP A 102 15.85 11.45 15.03
CA TRP A 102 15.30 11.36 13.68
C TRP A 102 15.89 12.43 12.74
N LYS A 103 16.06 13.67 13.21
CA LYS A 103 16.68 14.74 12.41
C LYS A 103 18.13 14.43 12.03
N LYS A 104 18.91 13.78 12.91
CA LYS A 104 20.29 13.36 12.59
C LYS A 104 20.31 12.18 11.61
N ARG A 105 19.44 11.18 11.81
CA ARG A 105 19.26 10.05 10.88
C ARG A 105 18.85 10.52 9.49
N LEU A 106 17.81 11.35 9.40
CA LEU A 106 17.31 11.87 8.14
C LEU A 106 18.34 12.77 7.42
N ASN A 107 19.07 13.62 8.14
CA ASN A 107 20.15 14.44 7.56
C ASN A 107 21.26 13.56 6.96
N TYR A 108 21.65 12.50 7.66
CA TYR A 108 22.62 11.53 7.16
C TYR A 108 22.10 10.75 5.93
N MET A 109 20.84 10.32 5.93
CA MET A 109 20.24 9.57 4.82
C MET A 109 20.00 10.43 3.56
N ILE A 110 19.67 11.72 3.74
CA ILE A 110 19.45 12.68 2.64
C ILE A 110 20.76 13.20 2.05
N SER A 111 21.77 13.49 2.87
CA SER A 111 23.09 13.93 2.35
C SER A 111 23.76 12.83 1.50
N ARG A 112 23.50 11.54 1.80
CA ARG A 112 23.87 10.40 0.93
C ARG A 112 23.14 10.37 -0.43
N GLN A 113 22.20 11.27 -0.71
CA GLN A 113 21.63 11.47 -2.06
C GLN A 113 22.36 12.56 -2.87
N GLY A 114 23.50 13.08 -2.37
CA GLY A 114 24.33 14.06 -3.08
C GLY A 114 23.99 15.54 -2.81
N LEU A 115 23.06 15.82 -1.89
CA LEU A 115 22.76 17.20 -1.47
C LEU A 115 23.92 17.75 -0.62
N THR A 116 24.23 19.04 -0.77
CA THR A 116 25.13 19.75 0.15
C THR A 116 24.53 19.80 1.56
N LYS A 117 25.37 20.10 2.55
CA LYS A 117 24.92 20.32 3.94
C LYS A 117 23.83 21.39 4.04
N SER A 118 23.96 22.50 3.31
CA SER A 118 23.01 23.61 3.34
C SER A 118 21.66 23.21 2.74
N GLU A 119 21.65 22.57 1.55
CA GLU A 119 20.42 22.06 0.94
C GLU A 119 19.74 21.01 1.83
N THR A 120 20.52 20.13 2.48
CA THR A 120 20.00 19.10 3.39
C THR A 120 19.33 19.72 4.63
N GLU A 121 19.92 20.77 5.20
CA GLU A 121 19.35 21.50 6.35
C GLU A 121 18.08 22.28 5.95
N VAL A 122 18.10 22.98 4.81
CA VAL A 122 16.94 23.70 4.26
C VAL A 122 15.81 22.74 3.88
N PHE A 123 16.12 21.61 3.27
CA PHE A 123 15.14 20.58 2.93
C PHE A 123 14.46 20.07 4.19
N ILE A 124 15.22 19.70 5.23
CA ILE A 124 14.66 19.12 6.46
C ILE A 124 13.75 20.11 7.20
N GLU A 125 14.10 21.39 7.30
CA GLU A 125 13.22 22.39 7.94
C GLU A 125 12.00 22.77 7.09
N ARG A 126 11.99 22.51 5.77
CA ARG A 126 10.79 22.59 4.93
C ARG A 126 9.94 21.33 5.07
N PHE A 127 10.55 20.15 4.93
CA PHE A 127 9.91 18.84 5.06
C PHE A 127 9.19 18.67 6.41
N LYS A 128 9.85 19.02 7.52
CA LYS A 128 9.29 18.98 8.89
C LYS A 128 8.01 19.81 9.06
N LYS A 129 7.79 20.84 8.23
CA LYS A 129 6.59 21.70 8.27
C LYS A 129 5.43 21.14 7.43
N LEU A 130 5.69 20.15 6.60
CA LEU A 130 4.73 19.55 5.65
C LEU A 130 4.34 18.11 6.02
N VAL A 131 5.05 17.47 6.96
CA VAL A 131 4.76 16.09 7.39
C VAL A 131 4.43 15.99 8.88
N VAL A 132 3.48 15.12 9.20
CA VAL A 132 3.19 14.71 10.58
C VAL A 132 4.05 13.49 10.90
N ILE A 133 4.97 13.60 11.86
CA ILE A 133 5.84 12.47 12.24
C ILE A 133 5.09 11.54 13.20
N ARG A 134 5.14 10.23 12.94
CA ARG A 134 4.47 9.17 13.72
C ARG A 134 5.35 7.92 13.89
N LYS A 135 4.87 7.01 14.74
CA LYS A 135 5.52 5.75 15.13
C LYS A 135 4.53 4.59 15.11
N LEU A 136 4.98 3.44 14.64
CA LEU A 136 4.22 2.20 14.60
C LEU A 136 4.17 1.54 15.98
N ALA A 137 5.25 1.70 16.76
CA ALA A 137 5.33 1.30 18.17
C ALA A 137 4.64 2.30 19.14
N SER A 138 3.56 2.95 18.71
CA SER A 138 2.80 3.89 19.55
C SER A 138 1.30 3.80 19.31
N ASP A 139 0.52 4.16 20.34
CA ASP A 139 -0.96 4.12 20.34
C ASP A 139 -1.65 4.99 19.29
N HIS A 140 -0.90 5.72 18.45
CA HIS A 140 -1.48 6.62 17.46
C HIS A 140 -2.39 5.91 16.47
N PHE A 141 -1.93 4.78 15.91
CA PHE A 141 -2.67 4.06 14.87
C PHE A 141 -3.75 3.16 15.47
N ILE A 142 -3.35 2.37 16.46
CA ILE A 142 -4.15 1.45 17.26
C ILE A 142 -3.49 1.31 18.65
N SER A 143 -4.27 1.04 19.70
CA SER A 143 -3.75 0.86 21.07
C SER A 143 -2.74 -0.29 21.15
N GLY A 144 -1.68 -0.11 21.94
CA GLY A 144 -0.53 -1.01 22.01
C GLY A 144 0.45 -0.88 20.84
N GLY A 145 0.08 -0.16 19.77
CA GLY A 145 0.85 -0.07 18.53
C GLY A 145 0.73 -1.31 17.63
N VAL A 146 1.27 -1.19 16.42
CA VAL A 146 1.07 -2.16 15.31
C VAL A 146 1.63 -3.55 15.61
N ILE A 147 2.70 -3.67 16.40
CA ILE A 147 3.38 -4.95 16.65
C ILE A 147 2.71 -5.80 17.72
N SER A 148 2.23 -5.21 18.83
CA SER A 148 1.49 -5.96 19.85
C SER A 148 0.17 -6.47 19.27
N THR A 149 -0.53 -5.57 18.57
CA THR A 149 -1.66 -5.86 17.69
C THR A 149 -1.37 -7.05 16.78
N ALA A 150 -0.38 -6.97 15.88
CA ALA A 150 -0.09 -8.04 14.92
C ALA A 150 0.40 -9.37 15.55
N LYS A 151 0.86 -9.37 16.81
CA LYS A 151 1.11 -10.60 17.57
C LYS A 151 -0.19 -11.33 17.96
N GLU A 152 -1.33 -10.64 18.07
CA GLU A 152 -2.63 -11.30 18.30
C GLU A 152 -3.04 -12.16 17.10
N ASP A 153 -2.90 -11.64 15.87
CA ASP A 153 -3.20 -12.35 14.62
C ASP A 153 -2.43 -13.67 14.48
N LEU A 154 -1.23 -13.77 15.06
CA LEU A 154 -0.42 -15.00 15.02
C LEU A 154 -1.02 -16.18 15.83
N ASN A 155 -2.09 -15.95 16.59
CA ASN A 155 -2.80 -17.01 17.33
C ASN A 155 -3.98 -17.60 16.53
N ASP A 156 -4.28 -17.04 15.36
CA ASP A 156 -5.42 -17.39 14.53
C ASP A 156 -4.99 -18.35 13.41
N GLU A 157 -4.88 -19.65 13.72
CA GLU A 157 -4.39 -20.67 12.77
C GLU A 157 -5.17 -20.67 11.43
N ALA A 158 -6.48 -20.38 11.47
CA ALA A 158 -7.34 -20.29 10.29
C ALA A 158 -7.12 -19.01 9.47
N TYR A 159 -6.60 -17.93 10.07
CA TYR A 159 -6.08 -16.76 9.35
C TYR A 159 -4.70 -17.04 8.77
N ILE A 160 -3.76 -17.50 9.60
CA ILE A 160 -2.36 -17.73 9.24
C ILE A 160 -2.21 -18.75 8.10
N SER A 161 -2.94 -19.88 8.16
CA SER A 161 -2.92 -20.90 7.12
C SER A 161 -3.42 -20.37 5.76
N ALA A 162 -4.52 -19.61 5.77
CA ALA A 162 -5.11 -19.06 4.54
C ALA A 162 -4.26 -17.91 3.96
N ALA A 163 -3.76 -17.01 4.79
CA ALA A 163 -2.89 -15.92 4.37
C ALA A 163 -1.57 -16.45 3.80
N ALA A 164 -0.98 -17.49 4.41
CA ALA A 164 0.18 -18.18 3.86
C ALA A 164 -0.11 -18.83 2.50
N ARG A 165 -1.27 -19.47 2.32
CA ARG A 165 -1.67 -20.05 1.02
C ARG A 165 -1.87 -18.98 -0.06
N ILE A 166 -2.41 -17.81 0.28
CA ILE A 166 -2.52 -16.66 -0.64
C ILE A 166 -1.12 -16.20 -1.08
N ILE A 167 -0.20 -15.97 -0.13
CA ILE A 167 1.17 -15.53 -0.42
C ILE A 167 1.90 -16.56 -1.30
N VAL A 168 1.77 -17.86 -0.99
CA VAL A 168 2.39 -18.93 -1.80
C VAL A 168 1.79 -19.02 -3.20
N SER A 169 0.50 -18.70 -3.39
CA SER A 169 -0.14 -18.71 -4.73
C SER A 169 0.48 -17.68 -5.67
N ASP A 170 0.75 -16.46 -5.19
CA ASP A 170 1.45 -15.40 -5.94
C ASP A 170 2.94 -15.76 -6.17
N LEU A 171 3.58 -16.40 -5.19
CA LEU A 171 4.97 -16.87 -5.31
C LEU A 171 5.15 -18.01 -6.33
N LEU A 172 4.16 -18.88 -6.52
CA LEU A 172 4.21 -20.05 -7.42
C LEU A 172 3.89 -19.74 -8.91
N VAL A 173 3.66 -18.46 -9.25
CA VAL A 173 3.60 -17.95 -10.64
C VAL A 173 2.62 -18.72 -11.54
N GLY A 174 1.38 -18.91 -11.06
CA GLY A 174 0.31 -19.56 -11.82
C GLY A 174 0.20 -21.07 -11.64
N GLN A 175 1.08 -21.70 -10.86
CA GLN A 175 0.83 -23.04 -10.32
C GLN A 175 -0.05 -22.95 -9.06
N THR A 176 -0.95 -23.91 -8.87
CA THR A 176 -1.75 -24.03 -7.65
C THR A 176 -0.91 -24.59 -6.50
N PRO A 177 -0.91 -24.00 -5.28
CA PRO A 177 -0.22 -24.59 -4.14
C PRO A 177 -0.80 -25.96 -3.76
N PRO A 178 0.02 -26.92 -3.28
CA PRO A 178 -0.43 -28.26 -2.91
C PRO A 178 -1.63 -28.25 -1.95
N GLU A 179 -2.57 -29.20 -2.10
CA GLU A 179 -3.73 -29.29 -1.21
C GLU A 179 -3.30 -29.45 0.26
N ASN A 180 -2.29 -30.29 0.50
CA ASN A 180 -1.69 -30.53 1.82
C ASN A 180 -0.70 -29.46 2.30
N LEU A 181 -0.60 -28.29 1.63
CA LEU A 181 0.22 -27.18 2.12
C LEU A 181 -0.29 -26.71 3.49
N PHE A 182 0.62 -26.67 4.46
CA PHE A 182 0.42 -26.07 5.78
C PHE A 182 1.52 -25.07 6.12
N TYR A 183 1.15 -24.09 6.93
CA TYR A 183 2.05 -23.11 7.52
C TYR A 183 1.44 -22.75 8.88
N LYS A 184 2.17 -23.08 9.95
CA LYS A 184 1.74 -22.98 11.35
C LYS A 184 2.72 -22.10 12.10
N ILE A 185 2.20 -21.40 13.12
CA ILE A 185 2.99 -20.56 14.02
C ILE A 185 2.74 -21.04 15.45
N TYR A 186 3.82 -21.25 16.21
CA TYR A 186 3.77 -21.59 17.62
C TYR A 186 4.38 -20.43 18.43
N ASN A 187 3.53 -19.65 19.11
CA ASN A 187 3.95 -18.44 19.83
C ASN A 187 4.64 -18.75 21.18
N ASN A 188 5.71 -18.02 21.49
CA ASN A 188 6.55 -18.16 22.69
C ASN A 188 6.85 -16.78 23.31
N LYS A 189 5.82 -16.18 23.95
CA LYS A 189 5.84 -14.83 24.57
C LYS A 189 6.21 -13.70 23.60
N ASP A 190 7.49 -13.56 23.27
CA ASP A 190 8.04 -12.51 22.43
C ASP A 190 8.57 -13.01 21.09
N SER A 191 8.94 -14.29 21.00
CA SER A 191 9.28 -14.98 19.77
C SER A 191 8.15 -15.94 19.32
N PHE A 192 8.31 -16.54 18.15
CA PHE A 192 7.48 -17.63 17.64
C PHE A 192 8.30 -18.56 16.75
N LEU A 193 7.91 -19.84 16.69
CA LEU A 193 8.45 -20.82 15.76
C LEU A 193 7.52 -20.93 14.55
N ILE A 194 8.07 -21.23 13.36
CA ILE A 194 7.31 -21.52 12.14
C ILE A 194 7.50 -22.99 11.76
N ASP A 195 6.41 -23.66 11.42
CA ASP A 195 6.36 -25.07 11.00
C ASP A 195 5.56 -25.19 9.70
N THR A 196 6.18 -25.74 8.65
CA THR A 196 5.63 -25.69 7.29
C THR A 196 6.27 -26.71 6.35
N ASN A 197 5.50 -27.19 5.37
CA ASN A 197 5.98 -28.00 4.25
C ASN A 197 6.15 -27.22 2.93
N ILE A 198 6.15 -25.88 2.96
CA ILE A 198 6.36 -25.04 1.77
C ILE A 198 7.77 -25.25 1.21
N ASN A 199 7.87 -25.55 -0.08
CA ASN A 199 9.14 -25.71 -0.79
C ASN A 199 9.76 -24.35 -1.17
N PHE A 200 10.42 -23.70 -0.20
CA PHE A 200 11.08 -22.40 -0.43
C PHE A 200 12.19 -22.47 -1.47
N THR A 201 12.87 -23.62 -1.64
CA THR A 201 13.90 -23.80 -2.68
C THR A 201 13.30 -23.68 -4.08
N GLU A 202 12.16 -24.32 -4.34
CA GLU A 202 11.42 -24.23 -5.60
C GLU A 202 10.84 -22.83 -5.83
N ILE A 203 10.21 -22.23 -4.81
CA ILE A 203 9.73 -20.84 -4.87
C ILE A 203 10.86 -19.88 -5.27
N ASN A 204 12.04 -20.01 -4.65
CA ASN A 204 13.18 -19.16 -4.97
C ASN A 204 13.67 -19.40 -6.41
N GLN A 205 13.82 -20.66 -6.83
CA GLN A 205 14.19 -21.01 -8.21
C GLN A 205 13.24 -20.42 -9.26
N LEU A 206 11.92 -20.49 -9.04
CA LEU A 206 10.90 -19.89 -9.91
C LEU A 206 11.03 -18.36 -9.97
N ASN A 207 11.38 -17.70 -8.85
CA ASN A 207 11.40 -16.24 -8.75
C ASN A 207 12.74 -15.59 -9.10
N LEU A 208 13.86 -16.32 -9.16
CA LEU A 208 15.19 -15.80 -9.56
C LEU A 208 15.15 -14.96 -10.85
N ASN A 209 14.38 -15.41 -11.84
CA ASN A 209 14.23 -14.72 -13.12
C ASN A 209 13.13 -13.63 -13.10
N ARG A 210 12.14 -13.73 -12.21
CA ARG A 210 10.99 -12.81 -12.10
C ARG A 210 11.33 -11.54 -11.31
N ILE A 211 12.07 -11.66 -10.20
CA ILE A 211 12.27 -10.56 -9.23
C ILE A 211 13.74 -10.45 -8.78
N LYS A 212 14.61 -9.93 -9.66
CA LYS A 212 16.06 -9.77 -9.45
C LYS A 212 16.48 -8.87 -8.27
N THR A 213 15.54 -8.32 -7.50
CA THR A 213 15.76 -7.37 -6.40
C THR A 213 15.14 -7.80 -5.07
N ILE A 214 14.44 -8.93 -5.02
CA ILE A 214 13.98 -9.55 -3.78
C ILE A 214 15.06 -10.55 -3.32
N GLY A 215 15.29 -10.63 -2.01
CA GLY A 215 16.19 -11.62 -1.41
C GLY A 215 15.57 -13.03 -1.43
N GLU A 216 16.21 -13.99 -0.77
CA GLU A 216 15.61 -15.32 -0.66
C GLU A 216 14.27 -15.27 0.11
N THR A 217 13.24 -15.88 -0.46
CA THR A 217 11.96 -16.10 0.21
C THR A 217 12.16 -17.20 1.24
N THR A 218 11.73 -16.93 2.46
CA THR A 218 11.90 -17.78 3.64
C THR A 218 10.57 -17.95 4.39
N PRO A 219 10.47 -18.86 5.38
CA PRO A 219 9.32 -18.89 6.29
C PRO A 219 9.03 -17.50 6.91
N ALA A 220 10.06 -16.77 7.32
CA ALA A 220 9.93 -15.41 7.86
C ALA A 220 9.36 -14.39 6.85
N SER A 221 9.59 -14.57 5.55
CA SER A 221 9.01 -13.73 4.48
C SER A 221 7.49 -13.88 4.39
N ILE A 222 6.94 -15.08 4.67
CA ILE A 222 5.49 -15.30 4.74
C ILE A 222 4.90 -14.53 5.93
N ALA A 223 5.53 -14.61 7.10
CA ALA A 223 5.14 -13.82 8.28
C ALA A 223 5.25 -12.30 8.05
N ALA A 224 6.25 -11.83 7.28
CA ALA A 224 6.38 -10.42 6.88
C ALA A 224 5.21 -9.97 5.98
N GLY A 225 4.80 -10.79 5.01
CA GLY A 225 3.62 -10.53 4.18
C GLY A 225 2.31 -10.45 4.99
N ILE A 226 2.13 -11.33 5.98
CA ILE A 226 0.99 -11.30 6.91
C ILE A 226 1.00 -10.02 7.75
N LEU A 227 2.15 -9.67 8.35
CA LEU A 227 2.33 -8.40 9.07
C LEU A 227 2.05 -7.18 8.16
N GLY A 228 2.37 -7.27 6.88
CA GLY A 228 2.10 -6.24 5.88
C GLY A 228 0.60 -6.04 5.60
N ALA A 229 -0.17 -7.12 5.59
CA ALA A 229 -1.62 -7.07 5.49
C ALA A 229 -2.28 -6.46 6.73
N SER A 230 -1.89 -6.91 7.92
CA SER A 230 -2.41 -6.35 9.18
C SER A 230 -2.04 -4.86 9.32
N TYR A 231 -0.79 -4.47 9.01
CA TYR A 231 -0.37 -3.06 8.98
C TYR A 231 -1.18 -2.21 7.99
N GLY A 232 -1.36 -2.69 6.75
CA GLY A 232 -2.13 -1.97 5.74
C GLY A 232 -3.59 -1.74 6.15
N LEU A 233 -4.22 -2.76 6.73
CA LEU A 233 -5.60 -2.67 7.22
C LEU A 233 -5.72 -1.71 8.42
N ILE A 234 -4.75 -1.71 9.36
CA ILE A 234 -4.68 -0.75 10.47
C ILE A 234 -4.63 0.70 9.94
N LEU A 235 -3.78 0.99 8.94
CA LEU A 235 -3.69 2.32 8.33
C LEU A 235 -5.00 2.75 7.66
N ALA A 236 -5.61 1.87 6.87
CA ALA A 236 -6.85 2.13 6.15
C ALA A 236 -8.00 2.49 7.12
N ALA A 237 -8.15 1.71 8.18
CA ALA A 237 -9.16 1.90 9.20
C ALA A 237 -8.88 3.11 10.13
N HIS A 238 -7.61 3.46 10.33
CA HIS A 238 -7.21 4.63 11.12
C HIS A 238 -7.55 5.94 10.40
N TYR A 239 -7.21 6.08 9.11
CA TYR A 239 -7.37 7.32 8.36
C TYR A 239 -8.74 7.48 7.69
N GLY A 240 -9.34 6.40 7.21
CA GLY A 240 -10.57 6.43 6.42
C GLY A 240 -10.36 6.82 4.95
N GLY A 241 -11.03 6.07 4.06
CA GLY A 241 -10.86 6.17 2.62
C GLY A 241 -10.29 4.87 2.02
N ASP A 242 -9.98 4.94 0.73
CA ASP A 242 -9.47 3.82 -0.04
C ASP A 242 -7.99 3.57 0.28
N PHE A 243 -7.50 2.33 0.16
CA PHE A 243 -6.12 1.98 0.51
C PHE A 243 -5.35 1.41 -0.69
N TYR A 244 -4.17 1.95 -0.96
CA TYR A 244 -3.28 1.46 -2.03
C TYR A 244 -2.51 0.21 -1.58
N THR A 245 -2.60 -0.89 -2.33
CA THR A 245 -1.89 -2.12 -1.96
C THR A 245 -1.68 -3.11 -3.12
N SER A 246 -0.86 -4.15 -2.90
CA SER A 246 -0.65 -5.23 -3.88
C SER A 246 -1.80 -6.24 -3.86
N ASN A 247 -2.03 -6.96 -4.96
CA ASN A 247 -3.11 -7.96 -5.03
C ASN A 247 -3.03 -9.01 -3.90
N THR A 248 -1.82 -9.53 -3.62
CA THR A 248 -1.54 -10.48 -2.53
C THR A 248 -1.99 -9.96 -1.17
N VAL A 249 -1.73 -8.67 -0.88
CA VAL A 249 -2.17 -8.03 0.37
C VAL A 249 -3.67 -7.70 0.34
N SER A 250 -4.22 -7.32 -0.81
CA SER A 250 -5.65 -7.14 -1.02
C SER A 250 -6.42 -8.41 -0.66
N GLU A 251 -6.01 -9.57 -1.18
CA GLU A 251 -6.63 -10.86 -0.93
C GLU A 251 -6.57 -11.28 0.55
N ILE A 252 -5.41 -11.12 1.22
CA ILE A 252 -5.28 -11.41 2.67
C ILE A 252 -6.22 -10.50 3.47
N ILE A 253 -6.25 -9.20 3.16
CA ILE A 253 -7.12 -8.24 3.84
C ILE A 253 -8.59 -8.55 3.57
N GLN A 254 -8.98 -8.92 2.34
CA GLN A 254 -10.34 -9.36 2.03
C GLN A 254 -10.70 -10.61 2.84
N TYR A 255 -9.81 -11.61 2.90
CA TYR A 255 -10.04 -12.83 3.68
C TYR A 255 -10.19 -12.52 5.18
N ARG A 256 -9.33 -11.67 5.75
CA ARG A 256 -9.43 -11.27 7.16
C ARG A 256 -10.74 -10.52 7.45
N ASN A 257 -11.10 -9.55 6.61
CA ASN A 257 -12.38 -8.85 6.78
C ASN A 257 -13.59 -9.79 6.59
N LYS A 258 -13.48 -10.79 5.69
CA LYS A 258 -14.50 -11.84 5.55
C LYS A 258 -14.65 -12.67 6.83
N GLN A 259 -13.55 -13.04 7.49
CA GLN A 259 -13.58 -13.68 8.82
C GLN A 259 -14.17 -12.76 9.89
N ILE A 260 -13.74 -11.50 9.99
CA ILE A 260 -14.20 -10.53 11.00
C ILE A 260 -15.72 -10.31 10.91
N LEU A 261 -16.25 -10.01 9.71
CA LEU A 261 -17.68 -9.84 9.50
C LEU A 261 -18.47 -11.13 9.79
N ALA A 262 -17.92 -12.30 9.42
CA ALA A 262 -18.56 -13.59 9.71
C ALA A 262 -18.62 -13.89 11.21
N ARG A 263 -17.53 -13.63 11.97
CA ARG A 263 -17.49 -13.75 13.44
C ARG A 263 -18.50 -12.81 14.10
N ALA A 264 -18.53 -11.55 13.69
CA ALA A 264 -19.37 -10.53 14.30
C ALA A 264 -20.83 -10.53 13.83
N ASN A 265 -21.17 -11.38 12.85
CA ASN A 265 -22.52 -11.49 12.26
C ASN A 265 -22.98 -10.23 11.52
N ILE A 266 -22.04 -9.34 11.22
CA ILE A 266 -22.32 -8.11 10.50
C ILE A 266 -22.83 -8.48 9.09
N ASN A 267 -23.81 -7.70 8.66
CA ASN A 267 -24.79 -8.12 7.68
C ASN A 267 -24.12 -8.42 6.33
N ARG A 268 -24.36 -9.59 5.71
CA ARG A 268 -23.54 -10.02 4.54
C ARG A 268 -23.65 -9.12 3.28
N LYS A 269 -24.54 -8.09 3.31
CA LYS A 269 -24.49 -6.91 2.43
C LYS A 269 -23.09 -6.25 2.42
N GLU A 270 -22.40 -6.29 3.57
CA GLU A 270 -21.07 -5.71 3.79
C GLU A 270 -19.93 -6.67 3.41
N LEU A 271 -20.14 -7.99 3.51
CA LEU A 271 -19.22 -8.98 2.93
C LEU A 271 -19.04 -8.80 1.41
N ASN A 272 -20.09 -8.32 0.75
CA ASN A 272 -20.12 -7.97 -0.67
C ASN A 272 -19.89 -6.46 -0.94
N SER A 273 -19.47 -5.69 0.07
CA SER A 273 -19.16 -4.26 -0.05
C SER A 273 -17.66 -3.94 -0.11
N PHE A 274 -16.79 -4.96 -0.13
CA PHE A 274 -15.36 -4.76 -0.40
C PHE A 274 -15.17 -4.63 -1.90
N HIS A 275 -14.71 -3.46 -2.34
CA HIS A 275 -14.50 -3.17 -3.75
C HIS A 275 -13.01 -3.01 -4.05
N ASN A 276 -12.50 -3.90 -4.90
CA ASN A 276 -11.25 -3.67 -5.63
C ASN A 276 -11.55 -2.63 -6.71
N ILE A 277 -10.91 -1.46 -6.62
CA ILE A 277 -11.03 -0.39 -7.61
C ILE A 277 -9.93 -0.60 -8.64
N VAL A 278 -10.25 -1.38 -9.66
CA VAL A 278 -9.43 -1.56 -10.87
C VAL A 278 -9.99 -0.65 -11.96
N LEU A 279 -9.19 0.31 -12.43
CA LEU A 279 -9.61 1.27 -13.45
C LEU A 279 -9.28 0.75 -14.86
N GLU A 280 -9.94 -0.34 -15.27
CA GLU A 280 -9.74 -0.97 -16.58
C GLU A 280 -9.86 0.04 -17.74
N GLY A 281 -8.79 0.20 -18.52
CA GLY A 281 -8.77 1.15 -19.62
C GLY A 281 -8.58 2.63 -19.22
N SER A 282 -8.28 2.91 -17.96
CA SER A 282 -7.67 4.18 -17.56
C SER A 282 -6.28 4.32 -18.21
N PRO A 283 -5.85 5.53 -18.59
CA PRO A 283 -4.48 5.77 -19.00
C PRO A 283 -3.57 5.61 -17.77
N ASN A 284 -2.52 4.83 -17.94
CA ASN A 284 -1.51 4.57 -16.93
C ASN A 284 -0.55 5.78 -16.84
N ILE A 285 -1.02 6.84 -16.18
CA ILE A 285 -0.25 8.05 -15.86
C ILE A 285 0.98 7.68 -15.03
N SER A 286 0.85 6.64 -14.20
CA SER A 286 1.95 6.13 -13.40
C SER A 286 3.14 5.70 -14.26
N SER A 287 2.93 4.87 -15.30
CA SER A 287 3.99 4.46 -16.24
C SER A 287 4.61 5.64 -16.97
N ILE A 288 3.80 6.52 -17.56
CA ILE A 288 4.28 7.67 -18.36
C ILE A 288 5.29 8.54 -17.58
N ILE A 289 5.06 8.75 -16.28
CA ILE A 289 5.96 9.52 -15.41
C ILE A 289 7.15 8.66 -14.92
N ASN A 290 6.90 7.41 -14.52
CA ASN A 290 7.94 6.53 -13.97
C ASN A 290 8.98 6.09 -15.02
N GLU A 291 8.54 5.93 -16.27
CA GLU A 291 9.37 5.62 -17.46
C GLU A 291 9.98 6.89 -18.08
N LYS A 292 9.63 8.07 -17.54
CA LYS A 292 10.15 9.41 -17.91
C LYS A 292 9.78 9.89 -19.30
N GLU A 293 8.66 9.41 -19.86
CA GLU A 293 8.07 9.98 -21.09
C GLU A 293 7.56 11.41 -20.86
N ARG A 294 7.16 11.73 -19.62
CA ARG A 294 6.84 13.08 -19.15
C ARG A 294 7.48 13.37 -17.80
N SER A 295 7.81 14.64 -17.57
CA SER A 295 8.32 15.14 -16.29
C SER A 295 7.21 15.34 -15.25
N PHE A 296 7.61 15.43 -13.99
CA PHE A 296 6.68 15.78 -12.90
C PHE A 296 6.25 17.25 -12.96
N GLU A 297 7.08 18.14 -13.51
CA GLU A 297 6.71 19.52 -13.82
C GLU A 297 5.54 19.60 -14.82
N GLU A 298 5.59 18.85 -15.92
CA GLU A 298 4.46 18.76 -16.87
C GLU A 298 3.19 18.18 -16.22
N PHE A 299 3.37 17.27 -15.24
CA PHE A 299 2.24 16.74 -14.46
C PHE A 299 1.64 17.83 -13.55
N LEU A 300 2.46 18.65 -12.89
CA LEU A 300 1.96 19.76 -12.07
C LEU A 300 1.17 20.78 -12.91
N GLU A 301 1.55 21.01 -14.17
CA GLU A 301 0.75 21.81 -15.09
C GLU A 301 -0.61 21.17 -15.41
N LEU A 302 -0.65 19.89 -15.77
CA LEU A 302 -1.90 19.14 -15.98
C LEU A 302 -2.79 19.18 -14.74
N PHE A 303 -2.21 18.87 -13.56
CA PHE A 303 -2.91 18.88 -12.28
C PHE A 303 -3.48 20.25 -11.92
N SER A 304 -2.78 21.35 -12.26
CA SER A 304 -3.30 22.71 -12.06
C SER A 304 -4.57 23.02 -12.87
N ARG A 305 -4.73 22.38 -14.04
CA ARG A 305 -5.95 22.46 -14.87
C ARG A 305 -7.04 21.58 -14.27
N ALA A 306 -6.72 20.31 -14.03
CA ALA A 306 -7.62 19.35 -13.39
C ALA A 306 -8.23 19.91 -12.09
N LYS A 307 -7.44 20.55 -11.22
CA LYS A 307 -7.90 21.18 -9.96
C LYS A 307 -9.00 22.23 -10.16
N LYS A 308 -8.97 23.00 -11.27
CA LYS A 308 -10.05 23.96 -11.60
C LYS A 308 -11.35 23.22 -11.88
N PHE A 309 -11.29 22.13 -12.65
CA PHE A 309 -12.44 21.26 -12.91
C PHE A 309 -12.94 20.58 -11.63
N LYS A 310 -12.06 20.08 -10.76
CA LYS A 310 -12.43 19.53 -9.43
C LYS A 310 -13.21 20.53 -8.59
N SER A 311 -12.74 21.78 -8.53
CA SER A 311 -13.42 22.85 -7.79
C SER A 311 -14.80 23.18 -8.36
N TRP A 312 -14.98 23.10 -9.68
CA TRP A 312 -16.25 23.32 -10.36
C TRP A 312 -17.22 22.14 -10.19
N LEU A 313 -16.72 20.91 -10.14
CA LEU A 313 -17.51 19.70 -9.85
C LEU A 313 -18.06 19.68 -8.42
N LYS A 314 -17.33 20.23 -7.44
CA LYS A 314 -17.67 20.13 -6.01
C LYS A 314 -19.05 20.68 -5.64
N ASN A 315 -19.63 21.55 -6.48
CA ASN A 315 -20.94 22.16 -6.31
C ASN A 315 -22.02 21.57 -7.25
N LYS A 316 -21.81 20.37 -7.81
CA LYS A 316 -22.73 19.70 -8.74
C LYS A 316 -22.96 18.23 -8.37
N SER A 317 -24.18 17.73 -8.59
CA SER A 317 -24.46 16.29 -8.52
C SER A 317 -23.68 15.54 -9.61
N PRO A 318 -23.03 14.40 -9.33
CA PRO A 318 -22.27 13.64 -10.33
C PRO A 318 -23.15 13.03 -11.44
N ASP A 319 -23.31 13.77 -12.53
CA ASP A 319 -23.82 13.27 -13.82
C ASP A 319 -22.70 12.53 -14.58
N LYS A 320 -23.06 11.45 -15.29
CA LYS A 320 -22.21 10.73 -16.26
C LYS A 320 -21.59 11.68 -17.30
N ASN A 321 -22.31 12.73 -17.70
CA ASN A 321 -21.78 13.78 -18.59
C ASN A 321 -20.63 14.58 -17.95
N LEU A 322 -20.72 14.88 -16.65
CA LEU A 322 -19.70 15.63 -15.93
C LEU A 322 -18.41 14.82 -15.71
N VAL A 323 -18.53 13.51 -15.47
CA VAL A 323 -17.38 12.59 -15.43
C VAL A 323 -16.75 12.45 -16.83
N SER A 324 -17.58 12.31 -17.87
CA SER A 324 -17.09 12.25 -19.26
C SER A 324 -16.33 13.52 -19.66
N ALA A 325 -16.85 14.70 -19.32
CA ALA A 325 -16.20 15.98 -19.57
C ALA A 325 -14.86 16.15 -18.83
N TYR A 326 -14.74 15.68 -17.58
CA TYR A 326 -13.45 15.67 -16.86
C TYR A 326 -12.39 14.85 -17.61
N LEU A 327 -12.79 13.66 -18.07
CA LEU A 327 -11.91 12.71 -18.74
C LEU A 327 -11.53 13.19 -20.16
N GLU A 328 -12.39 13.98 -20.79
CA GLU A 328 -12.14 14.68 -22.05
C GLU A 328 -11.21 15.90 -21.87
N GLU A 329 -11.37 16.69 -20.80
CA GLU A 329 -10.46 17.82 -20.52
C GLU A 329 -9.04 17.36 -20.20
N ILE A 330 -8.84 16.27 -19.43
CA ILE A 330 -7.47 15.76 -19.17
C ILE A 330 -6.83 15.13 -20.42
N THR A 331 -7.60 14.45 -21.29
CA THR A 331 -7.06 13.80 -22.50
C THR A 331 -6.76 14.78 -23.64
N THR A 332 -7.59 15.82 -23.83
CA THR A 332 -7.40 16.84 -24.88
C THR A 332 -6.14 17.70 -24.70
N THR A 333 -5.47 17.66 -23.54
CA THR A 333 -4.20 18.37 -23.31
C THR A 333 -2.99 17.77 -24.07
N GLY A 334 -3.14 16.65 -24.77
CA GLY A 334 -2.02 15.97 -25.46
C GLY A 334 -1.07 15.20 -24.54
N TRP A 335 -1.37 15.17 -23.24
CA TRP A 335 -0.72 14.27 -22.27
C TRP A 335 -1.00 12.79 -22.54
N LEU A 336 -2.09 12.49 -23.25
CA LEU A 336 -2.61 11.16 -23.48
C LEU A 336 -2.96 10.96 -24.95
N GLY A 337 -2.51 9.86 -25.55
CA GLY A 337 -2.78 9.53 -26.95
C GLY A 337 -4.27 9.33 -27.23
N SER A 338 -4.70 9.65 -28.46
CA SER A 338 -6.10 9.70 -28.89
C SER A 338 -6.89 8.37 -28.78
N GLY A 339 -6.22 7.24 -28.53
CA GLY A 339 -6.86 5.97 -28.19
C GLY A 339 -7.48 5.93 -26.79
N TYR A 340 -6.77 6.44 -25.77
CA TYR A 340 -7.12 6.24 -24.36
C TYR A 340 -8.42 6.93 -23.93
N GLY A 341 -8.79 8.04 -24.59
CA GLY A 341 -10.05 8.75 -24.32
C GLY A 341 -11.32 7.94 -24.59
N LYS A 342 -11.23 6.84 -25.36
CA LYS A 342 -12.38 5.94 -25.62
C LYS A 342 -12.67 5.01 -24.44
N ALA A 343 -11.65 4.46 -23.80
CA ALA A 343 -11.80 3.45 -22.76
C ALA A 343 -12.25 4.07 -21.42
N LEU A 344 -11.71 5.23 -21.06
CA LEU A 344 -12.15 6.06 -19.93
C LEU A 344 -13.68 6.32 -19.88
N ARG A 345 -14.32 6.41 -21.05
CA ARG A 345 -15.76 6.68 -21.19
C ARG A 345 -16.64 5.47 -20.81
N TYR A 346 -16.06 4.27 -20.69
CA TYR A 346 -16.76 3.04 -20.33
C TYR A 346 -16.94 2.88 -18.80
N ILE A 347 -15.87 3.10 -18.02
CA ILE A 347 -15.80 2.89 -16.55
C ILE A 347 -16.94 3.62 -15.81
N ALA A 348 -17.34 4.81 -16.29
CA ALA A 348 -18.38 5.65 -15.70
C ALA A 348 -19.83 5.12 -15.85
N SER A 349 -20.04 3.80 -15.82
CA SER A 349 -21.33 3.16 -16.17
C SER A 349 -21.91 2.16 -15.16
N THR A 350 -21.14 1.63 -14.19
CA THR A 350 -21.50 0.32 -13.55
C THR A 350 -21.17 0.24 -12.04
N GLY A 351 -22.08 -0.31 -11.21
CA GLY A 351 -21.80 -0.69 -9.80
C GLY A 351 -23.03 -1.10 -8.95
N ALA A 352 -22.92 -2.15 -8.11
CA ALA A 352 -23.98 -2.66 -7.19
C ALA A 352 -23.48 -3.76 -6.17
N GLY A 353 -24.29 -4.19 -5.18
CA GLY A 353 -24.06 -5.36 -4.28
C GLY A 353 -25.13 -5.60 -3.16
N PHE A 354 -25.37 -6.85 -2.65
CA PHE A 354 -26.45 -7.21 -1.66
C PHE A 354 -26.25 -8.51 -0.78
N ILE A 355 -27.01 -8.61 0.35
CA ILE A 355 -27.59 -9.83 1.05
C ILE A 355 -26.62 -10.73 1.87
N GLY A 356 -26.91 -11.58 2.90
CA GLY A 356 -27.95 -11.82 3.96
C GLY A 356 -27.39 -12.78 5.09
N PRO A 357 -27.87 -12.82 6.37
CA PRO A 357 -27.05 -12.90 7.63
C PRO A 357 -26.93 -14.27 8.41
N ILE A 358 -26.57 -14.22 9.74
CA ILE A 358 -26.61 -15.27 10.84
C ILE A 358 -25.33 -16.15 11.07
N THR A 359 -24.82 -16.53 12.29
CA THR A 359 -24.74 -15.95 13.70
C THR A 359 -23.73 -16.68 14.66
N GLY A 360 -22.92 -15.98 15.52
CA GLY A 360 -22.25 -16.43 16.78
C GLY A 360 -20.82 -15.88 17.07
N ILE A 361 -20.53 -15.28 18.26
CA ILE A 361 -19.30 -14.47 18.54
C ILE A 361 -18.29 -15.06 19.57
N ALA A 362 -17.00 -14.91 19.26
CA ALA A 362 -15.89 -14.52 20.16
C ALA A 362 -14.92 -13.60 19.38
N VAL A 363 -14.30 -12.58 20.01
CA VAL A 363 -13.60 -11.46 19.32
C VAL A 363 -12.29 -11.07 20.03
N SER A 364 -11.24 -10.78 19.24
CA SER A 364 -9.92 -10.25 19.67
C SER A 364 -9.86 -8.70 19.65
N ALA A 365 -8.77 -8.08 20.10
CA ALA A 365 -8.66 -6.61 20.10
C ALA A 365 -8.49 -6.04 18.69
N ILE A 366 -7.78 -6.77 17.80
CA ILE A 366 -7.78 -6.50 16.35
C ILE A 366 -9.20 -6.48 15.80
N ASP A 367 -9.94 -7.56 16.04
CA ASP A 367 -11.26 -7.73 15.43
C ASP A 367 -12.19 -6.62 15.97
N ALA A 368 -12.15 -6.32 17.28
CA ALA A 368 -12.88 -5.20 17.87
C ALA A 368 -12.57 -3.83 17.21
N PHE A 369 -11.30 -3.48 17.03
CA PHE A 369 -10.92 -2.20 16.41
C PHE A 369 -11.46 -2.04 14.97
N PHE A 370 -11.47 -3.12 14.19
CA PHE A 370 -12.05 -3.07 12.84
C PHE A 370 -13.57 -3.11 12.84
N LEU A 371 -14.19 -3.83 13.76
CA LEU A 371 -15.65 -3.86 13.93
C LEU A 371 -16.21 -2.49 14.33
N ASP A 372 -15.55 -1.77 15.25
CA ASP A 372 -15.90 -0.39 15.58
C ASP A 372 -15.90 0.49 14.32
N ARG A 373 -14.85 0.41 13.49
CA ARG A 373 -14.72 1.20 12.27
C ARG A 373 -15.76 0.85 11.21
N LEU A 374 -16.02 -0.44 10.99
CA LEU A 374 -17.07 -0.93 10.09
C LEU A 374 -18.45 -0.46 10.57
N SER A 375 -18.73 -0.52 11.88
CA SER A 375 -20.00 -0.06 12.47
C SER A 375 -20.25 1.45 12.30
N LEU A 376 -19.18 2.25 12.21
CA LEU A 376 -19.21 3.68 11.91
C LEU A 376 -19.35 3.98 10.40
N GLY A 377 -19.58 2.96 9.57
CA GLY A 377 -19.85 3.09 8.13
C GLY A 377 -18.62 3.19 7.24
N TRP A 378 -17.40 3.05 7.78
CA TRP A 378 -16.19 2.92 6.97
C TRP A 378 -16.17 1.56 6.26
N LYS A 379 -15.62 1.53 5.04
CA LYS A 379 -15.43 0.32 4.24
C LYS A 379 -14.02 0.34 3.63
N PRO A 380 -13.22 -0.74 3.78
CA PRO A 380 -11.95 -0.86 3.09
C PRO A 380 -12.19 -1.16 1.59
N ASN A 381 -12.14 -0.12 0.77
CA ASN A 381 -11.90 -0.28 -0.66
C ASN A 381 -10.39 -0.35 -0.92
N GLN A 382 -9.99 -1.05 -1.96
CA GLN A 382 -8.57 -1.29 -2.28
C GLN A 382 -8.28 -0.82 -3.69
N PHE A 383 -7.33 0.10 -3.85
CA PHE A 383 -6.78 0.44 -5.16
C PHE A 383 -5.62 -0.52 -5.45
N ILE A 384 -5.76 -1.29 -6.54
CA ILE A 384 -4.79 -2.31 -6.95
C ILE A 384 -4.13 -1.84 -8.25
N ASN A 385 -2.79 -1.75 -8.22
CA ASN A 385 -2.00 -1.52 -9.42
C ASN A 385 -1.82 -2.83 -10.18
N GLU A 386 -2.79 -3.16 -11.02
CA GLU A 386 -2.59 -4.14 -12.09
C GLU A 386 -1.68 -3.53 -13.16
N ARG A 387 -0.51 -4.15 -13.39
CA ARG A 387 0.33 -3.81 -14.54
C ARG A 387 -0.42 -4.11 -15.82
N VAL A 388 -0.94 -3.06 -16.45
CA VAL A 388 -1.65 -3.11 -17.73
C VAL A 388 -0.85 -3.95 -18.73
N LYS A 389 -1.43 -5.06 -19.19
CA LYS A 389 -0.83 -5.87 -20.27
C LYS A 389 -0.61 -4.96 -21.50
N PRO A 390 0.51 -5.10 -22.23
CA PRO A 390 0.77 -4.27 -23.39
C PRO A 390 -0.38 -4.40 -24.39
N PHE A 391 -1.03 -3.28 -24.73
CA PHE A 391 -2.20 -3.26 -25.63
C PHE A 391 -1.79 -3.34 -27.11
N ILE A 392 -0.90 -4.27 -27.44
CA ILE A 392 -0.54 -4.64 -28.81
C ILE A 392 -0.33 -6.16 -28.85
N ASP A 393 -1.36 -6.88 -29.27
CA ASP A 393 -1.20 -7.72 -30.46
C ASP A 393 -2.50 -7.67 -31.29
N ILE A 394 -2.52 -6.75 -32.25
CA ILE A 394 -3.61 -6.56 -33.20
C ILE A 394 -2.98 -6.35 -34.59
N ASN A 395 -2.44 -7.42 -35.18
CA ASN A 395 -2.80 -7.91 -36.52
C ASN A 395 -1.83 -9.00 -36.99
N GLY A 396 -2.35 -10.19 -37.28
CA GLY A 396 -1.55 -11.36 -37.68
C GLY A 396 -2.36 -12.50 -38.30
N HIS A 397 -3.28 -12.20 -39.22
CA HIS A 397 -4.00 -13.23 -39.97
C HIS A 397 -3.10 -13.86 -41.06
N LEU A 398 -2.55 -15.05 -40.79
CA LEU A 398 -2.59 -16.23 -41.68
C LEU A 398 -1.98 -17.47 -40.99
#